data_AF-A0A3D1MYE1-F1
#
_entry.id   AF-A0A3D1MYE1-F1
#
_cell.length_a   1.000
_cell.length_b   1.000
_cell.length_c   1.000
_cell.angle_alpha   90.00
_cell.angle_beta   90.00
_cell.angle_gamma   90.00
#
_symmetry.space_group_name_H-M   'P 1'
#
loop_
_entity.id
_entity.type
_entity.pdbx_description
1 polymer ?
#
loop_
_entity_poly.entity_id
_entity_poly.type
_entity_poly.pdbx_seq_one_letter_code
_entity_poly.pdbx_strand_id
1 'polypeptide(L)'
;MVLIGFLPSCTPLTREEQLALFHSRCMDYGYVQGTKDFEKCLVRQEMRHEQRALRTRVNTKDDLNFLELEALRQQEVKLKDKQSSSRSFFKGVSN
;
A
#
# COMPACT_ATOMS: atom_id res chain seq x y z
N MET A 1 -17.47 29.74 2.69
CA MET A 1 -18.07 28.40 2.89
C MET A 1 -17.09 27.38 2.36
N VAL A 2 -16.46 26.63 3.26
CA VAL A 2 -15.45 25.62 2.92
C VAL A 2 -16.18 24.28 2.77
N LEU A 3 -16.34 23.81 1.53
CA LEU A 3 -16.84 22.48 1.21
C LEU A 3 -15.72 21.46 1.44
N ILE A 4 -15.47 21.09 2.70
CA ILE A 4 -14.78 19.85 3.06
C ILE A 4 -15.88 18.83 3.30
N GLY A 5 -16.05 17.86 2.40
CA GLY A 5 -17.09 16.86 2.57
C GLY A 5 -17.02 15.74 1.56
N PHE A 6 -16.53 14.60 2.05
CA PHE A 6 -16.72 13.25 1.50
C PHE A 6 -15.90 12.88 0.26
N LEU A 7 -14.59 12.69 0.47
CA LEU A 7 -13.96 11.51 -0.12
C LEU A 7 -14.64 10.30 0.53
N PRO A 8 -15.35 9.43 -0.21
CA PRO A 8 -15.87 8.21 0.37
C PRO A 8 -14.66 7.45 0.91
N SER A 9 -14.59 7.31 2.23
CA SER A 9 -13.74 6.34 2.88
C SER A 9 -13.97 5.02 2.16
N CYS A 10 -12.96 4.57 1.41
CA CYS A 10 -13.03 3.37 0.59
C CYS A 10 -13.18 2.19 1.54
N THR A 11 -14.42 1.89 1.93
CA THR A 11 -14.73 0.78 2.83
C THR A 11 -14.38 -0.50 2.10
N PRO A 12 -13.66 -1.43 2.75
CA PRO A 12 -13.34 -2.70 2.12
C PRO A 12 -14.66 -3.39 1.74
N LEU A 13 -14.82 -3.72 0.45
CA LEU A 13 -16.01 -4.43 -0.01
C LEU A 13 -16.18 -5.73 0.78
N THR A 14 -17.42 -6.03 1.13
CA THR A 14 -17.79 -7.33 1.69
C THR A 14 -17.58 -8.43 0.65
N ARG A 15 -17.48 -9.68 1.13
CA ARG A 15 -17.30 -10.84 0.24
C ARG A 15 -18.44 -10.99 -0.77
N GLU A 16 -19.66 -10.71 -0.36
CA GLU A 16 -20.84 -10.80 -1.22
C GLU A 16 -20.82 -9.75 -2.34
N GLU A 17 -20.43 -8.52 -2.02
CA GLU A 17 -20.27 -7.45 -3.02
C GLU A 17 -19.15 -7.77 -4.01
N GLN A 18 -18.04 -8.36 -3.55
CA GLN A 18 -16.95 -8.79 -4.43
C GLN A 18 -17.40 -9.87 -5.40
N LEU A 19 -18.14 -10.87 -4.92
CA LEU A 19 -18.71 -11.93 -5.75
C LEU A 19 -19.71 -11.36 -6.77
N ALA A 20 -20.55 -10.41 -6.36
CA ALA A 20 -21.48 -9.72 -7.28
C ALA A 20 -20.74 -8.98 -8.39
N LEU A 21 -19.63 -8.31 -8.08
CA LEU A 21 -18.78 -7.67 -9.10
C LEU A 21 -18.13 -8.67 -10.05
N PHE A 22 -17.64 -9.80 -9.54
CA PHE A 22 -17.05 -10.84 -10.39
C PHE A 22 -18.11 -11.46 -11.31
N HIS A 23 -19.30 -11.69 -10.79
CA HIS A 23 -20.46 -12.17 -11.53
C HIS A 23 -20.82 -11.22 -12.67
N SER A 24 -21.01 -9.93 -12.36
CA SER A 24 -21.27 -8.88 -13.36
C SER A 24 -20.20 -8.87 -14.45
N ARG A 25 -18.91 -8.91 -14.09
CA ARG A 25 -17.82 -8.93 -15.08
C ARG A 25 -17.85 -10.15 -15.98
N CYS A 26 -18.23 -11.32 -15.46
CA CYS A 26 -18.34 -12.51 -16.28
C CYS A 26 -19.53 -12.42 -17.25
N MET A 27 -20.64 -11.82 -16.82
CA MET A 27 -21.77 -11.52 -17.70
C MET A 27 -21.38 -10.50 -18.77
N ASP A 28 -20.64 -9.45 -18.42
CA ASP A 28 -20.16 -8.42 -19.36
C ASP A 28 -19.22 -8.98 -20.44
N TYR A 29 -18.47 -10.04 -20.11
CA TYR A 29 -17.65 -10.77 -21.07
C TYR A 29 -18.45 -11.75 -21.94
N GLY A 30 -19.76 -11.85 -21.73
CA GLY A 30 -20.67 -12.71 -22.49
C GLY A 30 -20.73 -14.15 -21.98
N TYR A 31 -20.21 -14.45 -20.78
CA TYR A 31 -20.39 -15.79 -20.19
C TYR A 31 -21.82 -15.96 -19.69
N VAL A 32 -22.45 -17.07 -20.07
CA VAL A 32 -23.82 -17.40 -19.64
C VAL A 32 -23.80 -18.01 -18.25
N GLN A 33 -24.57 -17.42 -17.33
CA GLN A 33 -24.70 -17.91 -15.96
C GLN A 33 -25.10 -19.39 -15.90
N GLY A 34 -24.50 -20.14 -14.97
CA GLY A 34 -24.78 -21.56 -14.78
C GLY A 34 -24.03 -22.50 -15.73
N THR A 35 -23.17 -21.96 -16.61
CA THR A 35 -22.27 -22.77 -17.45
C THR A 35 -20.93 -23.01 -16.75
N LYS A 36 -20.26 -24.11 -17.10
CA LYS A 36 -18.89 -24.38 -16.62
C LYS A 36 -17.90 -23.28 -16.98
N ASP A 37 -18.10 -22.61 -18.10
CA ASP A 37 -17.21 -21.52 -18.52
C ASP A 37 -17.44 -20.24 -17.73
N PHE A 38 -18.68 -20.00 -17.25
CA PHE A 38 -18.97 -18.95 -16.30
C PHE A 38 -18.30 -19.19 -14.94
N GLU A 39 -18.36 -20.42 -14.43
CA GLU A 39 -17.65 -20.81 -13.20
C GLU A 39 -16.13 -20.61 -13.33
N LYS A 40 -15.54 -21.03 -14.45
CA LYS A 40 -14.12 -20.75 -14.74
C LYS A 40 -13.82 -19.26 -14.78
N CYS A 41 -14.72 -18.45 -15.35
CA CYS A 41 -14.56 -16.99 -15.36
C CYS A 41 -14.54 -16.43 -13.94
N LEU A 42 -15.49 -16.83 -13.09
CA LEU A 42 -15.56 -16.40 -11.69
C LEU A 42 -14.27 -16.72 -10.94
N VAL A 43 -13.80 -17.97 -11.02
CA VAL A 43 -12.55 -18.40 -10.37
C VAL A 43 -11.35 -17.58 -10.86
N ARG A 44 -11.29 -17.27 -12.17
CA ARG A 44 -10.23 -16.41 -12.71
C ARG A 44 -10.32 -14.96 -12.24
N GLN A 45 -11.53 -14.44 -11.98
CA GLN A 45 -11.69 -13.10 -11.41
C GLN A 45 -11.21 -13.06 -9.96
N GLU A 46 -11.59 -14.06 -9.15
CA GLU A 46 -11.19 -14.20 -7.75
C GLU A 46 -9.66 -14.33 -7.62
N MET A 47 -9.04 -15.24 -8.37
CA MET A 47 -7.57 -15.38 -8.41
C MET A 47 -6.85 -14.09 -8.81
N ARG A 48 -7.36 -13.37 -9.82
CA ARG A 48 -6.77 -12.08 -10.22
C ARG A 48 -6.91 -11.01 -9.13
N HIS A 49 -8.03 -11.02 -8.41
CA HIS A 49 -8.26 -10.11 -7.30
C HIS A 49 -7.28 -10.40 -6.15
N GLU A 50 -7.13 -11.67 -5.76
CA GLU A 50 -6.17 -12.08 -4.72
C GLU A 50 -4.73 -11.75 -5.10
N GLN A 51 -4.32 -12.03 -6.34
CA GLN A 51 -2.98 -11.68 -6.80
C GLN A 51 -2.71 -10.18 -6.75
N ARG A 52 -3.71 -9.34 -7.10
CA ARG A 52 -3.59 -7.88 -6.96
C ARG A 52 -3.47 -7.47 -5.50
N ALA A 53 -4.32 -8.02 -4.63
CA ALA A 53 -4.29 -7.72 -3.20
C ALA A 53 -2.94 -8.10 -2.57
N LEU A 54 -2.37 -9.26 -2.94
CA LEU A 54 -1.04 -9.68 -2.51
C LEU A 54 0.05 -8.73 -3.00
N ARG A 55 0.03 -8.33 -4.28
CA ARG A 55 0.99 -7.37 -4.83
C ARG A 55 0.92 -6.01 -4.13
N THR A 56 -0.30 -5.51 -3.87
CA THR A 56 -0.47 -4.25 -3.13
C THR A 56 0.12 -4.37 -1.73
N ARG A 57 -0.11 -5.48 -1.02
CA ARG A 57 0.48 -5.71 0.32
C ARG A 57 2.00 -5.78 0.28
N VAL A 58 2.58 -6.47 -0.70
CA VAL A 58 4.04 -6.55 -0.86
C VAL A 58 4.62 -5.17 -1.13
N ASN A 59 4.06 -4.44 -2.10
CA ASN A 59 4.53 -3.08 -2.42
C ASN A 59 4.44 -2.16 -1.22
N THR A 60 3.33 -2.16 -0.46
CA THR A 60 3.21 -1.34 0.75
C THR A 60 4.24 -1.70 1.81
N LYS A 61 4.61 -2.98 1.92
CA LYS A 61 5.63 -3.43 2.87
C LYS A 61 7.02 -2.97 2.44
N ASP A 62 7.31 -3.04 1.15
CA ASP A 62 8.58 -2.56 0.58
C ASP A 62 8.71 -1.04 0.73
N ASP A 63 7.62 -0.30 0.51
CA ASP A 63 7.56 1.15 0.71
C ASP A 63 7.83 1.52 2.19
N LEU A 64 7.24 0.79 3.13
CA LEU A 64 7.48 1.01 4.57
C LEU A 64 8.93 0.71 4.96
N ASN A 65 9.50 -0.40 4.47
CA ASN A 65 10.90 -0.75 4.72
C ASN A 65 11.86 0.32 4.17
N PHE A 66 11.55 0.88 2.99
CA PHE A 66 12.36 1.94 2.40
C PHE A 66 12.35 3.20 3.27
N LEU A 67 11.16 3.63 3.71
CA LEU A 67 11.00 4.80 4.58
C LEU A 67 11.71 4.63 5.93
N GLU A 68 11.64 3.45 6.53
CA GLU A 68 12.34 3.14 7.78
C GLU A 68 13.87 3.23 7.61
N LEU A 69 14.40 2.65 6.53
CA LEU A 69 15.83 2.72 6.23
C LEU A 69 16.31 4.16 6.01
N GLU A 70 15.51 4.98 5.33
CA GLU A 70 15.83 6.40 5.12
C GLU A 70 15.83 7.18 6.44
N ALA A 71 14.84 6.93 7.31
CA ALA A 71 14.77 7.54 8.64
C ALA A 71 16.01 7.21 9.49
N LEU A 72 16.47 5.96 9.45
CA LEU A 72 17.70 5.53 10.13
C LEU A 72 18.94 6.26 9.60
N ARG A 73 19.10 6.38 8.27
CA ARG A 73 20.23 7.15 7.69
C ARG A 73 20.22 8.60 8.13
N GLN A 74 19.06 9.25 8.15
CA GLN A 74 18.95 10.64 8.60
C GLN A 74 19.28 10.79 10.09
N GLN A 75 18.95 9.79 10.91
CA GLN A 75 19.29 9.78 12.32
C GLN A 75 20.80 9.64 12.54
N GLU A 76 21.48 8.77 11.78
CA GLU A 76 22.94 8.64 11.82
C GLU A 76 23.67 9.92 11.41
N VAL A 77 23.19 10.61 10.36
CA VAL A 77 23.76 11.90 9.93
C VAL A 77 23.60 12.93 11.05
N LYS A 78 22.41 13.06 11.63
CA LYS A 78 22.16 13.99 12.75
C LYS A 78 23.03 13.68 13.97
N LEU A 79 23.28 12.40 14.27
CA LEU A 79 24.16 12.00 15.37
C LEU A 79 25.63 12.33 15.08
N LYS A 80 26.08 12.11 13.84
CA LYS A 80 27.43 12.49 13.39
C LYS A 80 27.64 14.01 13.43
N ASP A 81 26.66 14.79 13.02
CA ASP A 81 26.71 16.27 13.07
C ASP A 81 26.76 16.79 14.51
N LYS A 82 26.01 16.16 15.43
CA LYS A 82 26.11 16.47 16.86
C LYS A 82 27.48 16.10 17.44
N GLN A 83 28.05 14.95 17.07
CA GLN A 83 29.39 14.56 17.53
C GLN A 83 30.50 15.46 16.99
N SER A 84 30.42 15.91 15.74
CA SER A 84 31.40 16.82 15.14
C SER A 84 31.30 18.22 15.75
N SER A 85 30.09 18.70 16.04
CA SER A 85 29.83 19.96 16.74
C SER A 85 30.34 19.94 18.20
N SER A 86 30.15 18.84 18.93
CA SER A 86 30.68 18.71 20.29
C SER A 86 32.21 18.64 20.31
N ARG A 87 32.85 18.08 19.27
CA ARG A 87 34.32 18.04 19.14
C ARG A 87 34.94 19.39 18.79
N SER A 88 34.25 20.24 18.03
CA SER A 88 34.74 21.60 17.72
C SER A 88 34.58 22.56 18.90
N PHE A 89 33.56 22.36 19.76
CA PHE A 89 33.35 23.19 20.95
C PHE A 89 34.46 23.05 22.00
N PHE A 90 35.03 21.85 22.19
CA PHE A 90 36.14 21.63 23.14
C PHE A 90 37.50 22.12 22.65
N LYS A 91 37.66 22.46 21.37
CA LYS A 91 38.93 22.95 20.82
C LYS A 91 39.11 24.47 20.92
N GLY A 92 38.09 25.19 21.37
CA GLY A 92 38.08 26.65 21.53
C GLY A 92 38.26 27.16 22.97
N VAL A 93 38.40 26.28 23.96
CA VAL A 93 38.59 26.64 25.39
C VAL A 93 39.93 26.11 25.88
N SER A 94 41.00 26.55 25.25
CA SER A 94 42.35 26.49 25.81
C SER A 94 43.10 27.70 25.26
N ASN A 95 42.97 28.81 25.97
CA ASN A 95 43.89 29.93 25.94
C ASN A 95 44.24 30.23 27.39
#